data_AF-A0A6I4MYL4-F1
#
_entry.id   AF-A0A6I4MYL4-F1
#
_cell.length_a   1.000
_cell.length_b   1.000
_cell.length_c   1.000
_cell.angle_alpha   90.00
_cell.angle_beta   90.00
_cell.angle_gamma   90.00
#
_symmetry.space_group_name_H-M   'P 1'
#
loop_
_entity.id
_entity.type
_entity.pdbx_description
1 polymer ?
#
loop_
_entity_poly.entity_id
_entity_poly.type
_entity_poly.pdbx_seq_one_letter_code
_entity_poly.pdbx_strand_id
1 'polypeptide(L)'
;MLLKDYDHHGRTWALDPRTGLLSPASGRCHGFVHTGGEAAAALYADPADEEPTLWLQFGGRRWDCGAVTVHQSTGPAAGTRRFTVEDARGTTLLELPYPAPDPGPFDPTYDWIDAEADDFFLWAAGRLADADAASRTTLLAHFRAGFLPT
;
A
#
# COMPACT_ATOMS: atom_id res chain seq x y z
N MET A 1 -14.25 2.62 4.57
CA MET A 1 -13.04 3.23 5.17
C MET A 1 -12.78 4.59 4.56
N LEU A 2 -12.29 5.60 5.30
CA LEU A 2 -11.75 6.82 4.68
C LEU A 2 -10.22 6.77 4.67
N LEU A 3 -9.61 7.02 3.52
CA LEU A 3 -8.17 6.95 3.28
C LEU A 3 -7.67 8.25 2.66
N LYS A 4 -6.49 8.70 3.11
CA LYS A 4 -5.81 9.82 2.48
C LYS A 4 -5.12 9.33 1.21
N ASP A 5 -5.25 10.07 0.14
CA ASP A 5 -4.50 9.79 -1.09
C ASP A 5 -3.00 10.00 -0.80
N TYR A 6 -2.20 8.96 -1.06
CA TYR A 6 -0.78 8.94 -0.74
C TYR A 6 -0.03 9.93 -1.64
N ASP A 7 -0.35 9.92 -2.93
CA ASP A 7 0.34 10.69 -3.96
C ASP A 7 -0.18 12.15 -3.99
N HIS A 8 -1.49 12.31 -3.81
CA HIS A 8 -2.17 13.61 -3.91
C HIS A 8 -2.75 14.03 -2.55
N HIS A 9 -1.91 14.59 -1.68
CA HIS A 9 -2.26 14.88 -0.28
C HIS A 9 -3.55 15.70 -0.03
N GLY A 10 -4.07 16.42 -1.01
CA GLY A 10 -5.35 17.14 -0.93
C GLY A 10 -6.60 16.28 -1.20
N ARG A 11 -6.46 14.98 -1.47
CA ARG A 11 -7.56 14.07 -1.81
C ARG A 11 -7.79 13.04 -0.72
N THR A 12 -9.05 12.64 -0.60
CA THR A 12 -9.49 11.62 0.35
C THR A 12 -10.52 10.73 -0.34
N TRP A 13 -10.43 9.44 -0.06
CA TRP A 13 -11.23 8.41 -0.70
C TRP A 13 -11.97 7.60 0.35
N ALA A 14 -13.25 7.33 0.10
CA ALA A 14 -13.95 6.25 0.76
C ALA A 14 -13.65 4.95 0.01
N LEU A 15 -12.94 4.04 0.67
CA LEU A 15 -12.70 2.68 0.21
C LEU A 15 -13.80 1.75 0.71
N ASP A 16 -14.36 0.93 -0.18
CA ASP A 16 -15.09 -0.29 0.16
C ASP A 16 -14.10 -1.45 0.33
N PRO A 17 -13.86 -1.96 1.55
CA PRO A 17 -12.90 -3.03 1.79
C PRO A 17 -13.24 -4.36 1.10
N ARG A 18 -14.49 -4.58 0.70
CA ARG A 18 -14.93 -5.83 0.05
C ARG A 18 -14.66 -5.84 -1.44
N THR A 19 -14.75 -4.68 -2.09
CA THR A 19 -14.66 -4.55 -3.54
C THR A 19 -13.39 -3.86 -4.01
N GLY A 20 -12.75 -3.06 -3.15
CA GLY A 20 -11.63 -2.20 -3.54
C GLY A 20 -12.03 -0.91 -4.24
N LEU A 21 -13.33 -0.66 -4.40
CA LEU A 21 -13.82 0.54 -5.08
C LEU A 21 -13.61 1.78 -4.21
N LEU A 22 -13.26 2.87 -4.88
CA LEU A 22 -13.04 4.18 -4.28
C LEU A 22 -14.14 5.15 -4.72
N SER A 23 -14.63 5.96 -3.79
CA SER A 23 -15.45 7.12 -4.09
C SER A 23 -14.88 8.36 -3.40
N PRO A 24 -14.96 9.57 -4.00
CA PRO A 24 -14.49 10.78 -3.35
C PRO A 24 -15.15 10.98 -1.99
N ALA A 25 -14.37 11.41 -0.99
CA ALA A 25 -14.87 11.62 0.36
C ALA A 25 -14.09 12.73 1.07
N SER A 26 -14.51 13.06 2.30
CA SER A 26 -13.81 13.96 3.18
C SER A 26 -14.02 13.53 4.63
N GLY A 27 -13.03 13.78 5.48
CA GLY A 27 -13.10 13.47 6.90
C GLY A 27 -11.82 12.86 7.44
N ARG A 28 -11.94 12.24 8.62
CA ARG A 28 -10.83 11.57 9.30
C ARG A 28 -10.43 10.32 8.53
N CYS A 29 -9.15 10.22 8.17
CA CYS A 29 -8.56 9.12 7.44
C CYS A 29 -7.95 8.10 8.41
N HIS A 30 -7.92 6.84 7.98
CA HIS A 30 -7.43 5.70 8.77
C HIS A 30 -6.37 4.89 8.00
N GLY A 31 -5.69 5.54 7.07
CA GLY A 31 -4.68 4.92 6.23
C GLY A 31 -4.40 5.72 4.97
N PHE A 32 -3.60 5.13 4.10
CA PHE A 32 -3.23 5.70 2.81
C PHE A 32 -3.69 4.81 1.66
N VAL A 33 -3.95 5.44 0.51
CA VAL A 33 -4.29 4.77 -0.74
C VAL A 33 -3.50 5.38 -1.89
N HIS A 34 -2.95 4.53 -2.76
CA HIS A 34 -2.41 4.87 -4.06
C HIS A 34 -3.43 4.49 -5.14
N THR A 35 -3.65 5.39 -6.10
CA THR A 35 -4.69 5.23 -7.16
C THR A 35 -4.13 5.18 -8.59
N GLY A 36 -2.81 5.19 -8.77
CA GLY A 36 -2.13 5.38 -10.07
C GLY A 36 -2.01 4.14 -10.97
N GLY A 37 -2.53 2.98 -10.57
CA GLY A 37 -2.39 1.73 -11.32
C GLY A 37 -3.71 1.09 -11.78
N GLU A 38 -3.63 -0.18 -12.19
CA GLU A 38 -4.81 -0.98 -12.59
C GLU A 38 -5.84 -1.14 -11.47
N ALA A 39 -5.38 -1.12 -10.23
CA ALA A 39 -6.21 -1.22 -9.03
C ALA A 39 -5.64 -0.34 -7.92
N ALA A 40 -6.53 0.12 -7.03
CA ALA A 40 -6.13 0.84 -5.84
C ALA A 40 -5.32 -0.07 -4.90
N ALA A 41 -4.22 0.47 -4.37
CA ALA A 41 -3.41 -0.16 -3.34
C ALA A 41 -3.56 0.64 -2.05
N ALA A 42 -3.82 -0.01 -0.92
CA ALA A 42 -4.10 0.68 0.33
C ALA A 42 -3.46 -0.02 1.53
N LEU A 43 -3.01 0.78 2.50
CA LEU A 43 -2.55 0.34 3.81
C LEU A 43 -3.31 1.12 4.88
N TYR A 44 -4.09 0.43 5.70
CA TYR A 44 -5.05 1.05 6.61
C TYR A 44 -5.35 0.22 7.85
N ALA A 45 -5.96 0.84 8.85
CA ALA A 45 -6.60 0.14 9.95
C ALA A 45 -8.11 0.35 9.88
N ASP A 46 -8.91 -0.71 10.04
CA ASP A 46 -10.36 -0.58 10.02
C ASP A 46 -10.90 -0.27 11.42
N PRO A 47 -11.53 0.90 11.69
CA PRO A 47 -12.05 1.19 13.01
C PRO A 47 -13.34 0.42 13.30
N ALA A 48 -13.92 -0.29 12.31
CA ALA A 48 -15.04 -1.20 12.52
C ALA A 48 -14.61 -2.61 12.96
N ASP A 49 -13.32 -2.96 12.84
CA ASP A 49 -12.84 -4.25 13.34
C ASP A 49 -12.84 -4.27 14.87
N GLU A 50 -13.31 -5.39 15.44
CA GLU A 50 -13.30 -5.62 16.88
C GLU A 50 -11.86 -5.60 17.42
N GLU A 51 -10.97 -6.31 16.74
CA GLU A 51 -9.54 -6.37 17.04
C GLU A 51 -8.71 -5.40 16.19
N PRO A 52 -7.65 -4.79 16.74
CA PRO A 52 -6.77 -3.91 15.97
C PRO A 52 -6.02 -4.69 14.87
N THR A 53 -6.43 -4.51 13.62
CA THR A 53 -5.76 -5.11 12.46
C THR A 53 -5.27 -4.04 11.49
N LEU A 54 -4.03 -4.21 11.03
CA LEU A 54 -3.46 -3.44 9.93
C LEU A 54 -3.67 -4.24 8.64
N TRP A 55 -4.36 -3.65 7.68
CA TRP A 55 -4.73 -4.27 6.41
C TRP A 55 -3.90 -3.69 5.27
N LEU A 56 -3.32 -4.58 4.47
CA LEU A 56 -2.85 -4.27 3.12
C LEU A 56 -3.93 -4.72 2.13
N GLN A 57 -4.27 -3.89 1.16
CA GLN A 57 -5.28 -4.19 0.15
C GLN A 57 -4.80 -3.80 -1.24
N PHE A 58 -5.09 -4.66 -2.22
CA PHE A 58 -4.88 -4.39 -3.64
C PHE A 58 -6.14 -4.83 -4.41
N GLY A 59 -6.86 -3.86 -4.98
CA GLY A 59 -8.20 -4.10 -5.53
C GLY A 59 -9.14 -4.72 -4.48
N GLY A 60 -9.86 -5.78 -4.86
CA GLY A 60 -10.77 -6.49 -3.94
C GLY A 60 -10.10 -7.49 -2.99
N ARG A 61 -8.77 -7.59 -2.98
CA ARG A 61 -8.02 -8.55 -2.15
C ARG A 61 -7.35 -7.83 -1.00
N ARG A 62 -7.56 -8.30 0.24
CA ARG A 62 -6.93 -7.72 1.44
C ARG A 62 -6.29 -8.78 2.32
N TRP A 63 -5.25 -8.39 3.04
CA TRP A 63 -4.45 -9.26 3.90
C TRP A 63 -4.19 -8.60 5.25
N ASP A 64 -4.28 -9.40 6.32
CA ASP A 64 -3.85 -9.02 7.66
C ASP A 64 -2.32 -8.99 7.69
N CYS A 65 -1.73 -7.81 7.90
CA CYS A 65 -0.29 -7.60 7.95
C CYS A 65 0.42 -8.28 9.14
N GLY A 66 -0.33 -8.82 10.10
CA GLY A 66 0.17 -9.72 11.15
C GLY A 66 0.32 -11.17 10.69
N ALA A 67 -0.33 -11.56 9.60
CA ALA A 67 -0.37 -12.93 9.08
C ALA A 67 0.37 -13.12 7.74
N VAL A 68 0.86 -12.03 7.14
CA VAL A 68 1.61 -12.05 5.87
C VAL A 68 2.95 -11.35 5.99
N THR A 69 3.89 -11.78 5.18
CA THR A 69 5.15 -11.07 4.93
C THR A 69 5.02 -10.28 3.64
N VAL A 70 5.46 -9.03 3.67
CA VAL A 70 5.43 -8.12 2.51
C VAL A 70 6.85 -7.66 2.25
N HIS A 71 7.28 -7.76 1.00
CA HIS A 71 8.60 -7.31 0.61
C HIS A 71 8.61 -6.83 -0.83
N GLN A 72 9.66 -6.08 -1.15
CA GLN A 72 9.96 -5.64 -2.50
C GLN A 72 11.30 -6.23 -2.92
N SER A 73 11.41 -6.61 -4.18
CA SER A 73 12.66 -7.04 -4.79
C SER A 73 12.84 -6.44 -6.18
N THR A 74 14.07 -6.48 -6.70
CA THR A 74 14.32 -6.23 -8.13
C THR A 74 13.58 -7.26 -8.97
N GLY A 75 12.97 -6.80 -10.07
CA GLY A 75 12.28 -7.66 -11.01
C GLY A 75 13.24 -8.38 -11.97
N PRO A 76 12.72 -9.34 -12.76
CA PRO A 76 13.53 -10.10 -13.72
C PRO A 76 13.94 -9.30 -14.96
N ALA A 77 13.22 -8.23 -15.29
CA ALA A 77 13.55 -7.32 -16.39
C ALA A 77 14.25 -6.07 -15.84
N ALA A 78 15.19 -5.51 -16.62
CA ALA A 78 15.78 -4.21 -16.30
C ALA A 78 14.67 -3.14 -16.17
N GLY A 79 14.84 -2.20 -15.24
CA GLY A 79 13.84 -1.16 -14.96
C GLY A 79 12.54 -1.67 -14.35
N THR A 80 12.52 -2.85 -13.72
CA THR A 80 11.33 -3.38 -13.03
C THR A 80 11.62 -3.76 -11.59
N ARG A 81 10.60 -3.59 -10.73
CA ARG A 81 10.55 -4.12 -9.37
C ARG A 81 9.34 -5.04 -9.20
N ARG A 82 9.37 -5.79 -8.12
CA ARG A 82 8.31 -6.70 -7.72
C ARG A 82 7.90 -6.40 -6.30
N PHE A 83 6.60 -6.25 -6.07
CA PHE A 83 5.98 -6.19 -4.76
C PHE A 83 5.30 -7.53 -4.50
N THR A 84 5.66 -8.18 -3.38
CA THR A 84 5.22 -9.53 -3.06
C THR A 84 4.53 -9.55 -1.70
N VAL A 85 3.42 -10.29 -1.64
CA VAL A 85 2.76 -10.66 -0.39
C VAL A 85 2.77 -12.18 -0.27
N GLU A 86 3.29 -12.69 0.84
CA GLU A 86 3.41 -14.12 1.12
C GLU A 86 2.70 -14.50 2.42
N ASP A 87 2.13 -15.70 2.48
CA ASP A 87 1.68 -16.26 3.75
C ASP A 87 2.85 -16.70 4.63
N ALA A 88 2.56 -17.10 5.87
CA ALA A 88 3.56 -17.59 6.82
C ALA A 88 4.34 -18.84 6.35
N ARG A 89 3.93 -19.50 5.25
CA ARG A 89 4.61 -20.65 4.65
C ARG A 89 5.48 -20.26 3.45
N GLY A 90 5.54 -18.96 3.10
CA GLY A 90 6.21 -18.47 1.90
C GLY A 90 5.40 -18.69 0.61
N THR A 91 4.10 -18.96 0.70
CA THR A 91 3.24 -19.07 -0.48
C THR A 91 2.92 -17.68 -0.99
N THR A 92 3.28 -17.39 -2.23
CA THR A 92 2.96 -16.11 -2.87
C THR A 92 1.45 -15.95 -3.03
N LEU A 93 0.88 -14.95 -2.34
CA LEU A 93 -0.51 -14.56 -2.43
C LEU A 93 -0.70 -13.48 -3.50
N LEU A 94 0.24 -12.54 -3.59
CA LEU A 94 0.27 -11.51 -4.62
C LEU A 94 1.70 -11.35 -5.11
N GLU A 95 1.86 -11.30 -6.42
CA GLU A 95 3.08 -10.82 -7.08
C GLU A 95 2.66 -9.72 -8.04
N LEU A 96 3.17 -8.51 -7.83
CA LEU A 96 2.89 -7.35 -8.68
C LEU A 96 4.21 -6.81 -9.25
N PRO A 97 4.50 -7.04 -10.54
CA PRO A 97 5.57 -6.35 -11.23
C PRO A 97 5.13 -4.91 -11.55
N TYR A 98 6.06 -3.95 -11.44
CA TYR A 98 5.84 -2.56 -11.85
C TYR A 98 7.14 -1.91 -12.31
N PRO A 99 7.05 -0.85 -13.15
CA PRO A 99 8.22 -0.09 -13.58
C PRO A 99 8.96 0.54 -12.40
N ALA A 100 10.28 0.60 -12.47
CA ALA A 100 11.13 1.20 -11.46
C ALA A 100 12.31 1.94 -12.11
N PRO A 101 12.90 2.95 -11.45
CA PRO A 101 14.02 3.69 -12.01
C PRO A 101 15.18 2.75 -12.38
N ASP A 102 15.56 2.76 -13.66
CA ASP A 102 16.78 2.10 -14.12
C ASP A 102 17.98 3.05 -13.86
N PRO A 103 19.05 2.62 -13.16
CA PRO A 103 20.30 3.38 -13.08
C PRO A 103 21.02 3.53 -14.44
N GLY A 104 20.56 2.85 -15.49
CA GLY A 104 21.00 2.96 -16.87
C GLY A 104 20.57 4.27 -17.57
N PRO A 105 20.55 4.27 -18.92
CA PRO A 105 20.09 5.43 -19.69
C PRO A 105 18.67 5.84 -19.31
N PHE A 106 18.37 7.15 -19.41
CA PHE A 106 17.02 7.67 -19.19
C PHE A 106 16.00 6.88 -20.01
N ASP A 107 15.05 6.24 -19.31
CA ASP A 107 13.91 5.57 -19.91
C ASP A 107 12.78 6.59 -20.11
N PRO A 108 12.45 6.95 -21.36
CA PRO A 108 11.38 7.89 -21.64
C PRO A 108 9.98 7.35 -21.35
N THR A 109 9.85 6.05 -21.09
CA THR A 109 8.58 5.41 -20.72
C THR A 109 8.32 5.46 -19.21
N TYR A 110 9.36 5.69 -18.41
CA TYR A 110 9.22 5.89 -16.97
C TYR A 110 8.75 7.33 -16.69
N ASP A 111 7.49 7.46 -16.27
CA ASP A 111 6.89 8.76 -16.00
C ASP A 111 6.64 9.00 -14.49
N TRP A 112 5.89 10.06 -14.18
CA TRP A 112 5.62 10.45 -12.79
C TRP A 112 4.64 9.51 -12.09
N ILE A 113 3.77 8.81 -12.83
CA ILE A 113 2.84 7.82 -12.29
C ILE A 113 3.63 6.59 -11.83
N ASP A 114 4.62 6.17 -12.62
CA ASP A 114 5.51 5.08 -12.24
C ASP A 114 6.31 5.42 -10.97
N ALA A 115 6.74 6.67 -10.83
CA ALA A 115 7.44 7.15 -9.64
C ALA A 115 6.56 7.16 -8.38
N GLU A 116 5.29 7.56 -8.51
CA GLU A 116 4.32 7.51 -7.42
C GLU A 116 4.05 6.06 -6.97
N ALA A 117 3.85 5.16 -7.92
CA ALA A 117 3.67 3.74 -7.63
C ALA A 117 4.89 3.14 -6.92
N ASP A 118 6.10 3.40 -7.43
CA ASP A 118 7.34 2.90 -6.81
C ASP A 118 7.51 3.42 -5.37
N ASP A 119 7.25 4.72 -5.13
CA ASP A 119 7.34 5.29 -3.79
C ASP A 119 6.33 4.67 -2.82
N PHE A 120 5.07 4.49 -3.23
CA PHE A 120 4.07 3.85 -2.39
C PHE A 120 4.45 2.41 -2.03
N PHE A 121 4.86 1.59 -3.02
CA PHE A 121 5.19 0.19 -2.77
C PHE A 121 6.49 0.03 -1.96
N LEU A 122 7.49 0.88 -2.19
CA LEU A 122 8.68 0.98 -1.34
C LEU A 122 8.31 1.30 0.11
N TRP A 123 7.50 2.35 0.29
CA TRP A 123 7.07 2.80 1.60
C TRP A 123 6.28 1.71 2.32
N ALA A 124 5.29 1.10 1.65
CA ALA A 124 4.46 0.05 2.23
C ALA A 124 5.30 -1.17 2.63
N ALA A 125 6.17 -1.66 1.74
CA ALA A 125 7.08 -2.76 2.05
C ALA A 125 8.03 -2.40 3.21
N GLY A 126 8.57 -1.18 3.23
CA GLY A 126 9.45 -0.71 4.29
C GLY A 126 8.77 -0.66 5.67
N ARG A 127 7.50 -0.20 5.72
CA ARG A 127 6.70 -0.19 6.96
C ARG A 127 6.28 -1.58 7.42
N LEU A 128 6.15 -2.50 6.48
CA LEU A 128 5.72 -3.87 6.72
C LEU A 128 6.87 -4.87 6.73
N ALA A 129 8.13 -4.48 6.62
CA ALA A 129 9.25 -5.42 6.70
C ALA A 129 9.33 -6.02 8.12
N ASP A 130 9.65 -7.32 8.20
CA ASP A 130 9.62 -8.12 9.45
C ASP A 130 10.55 -7.61 10.57
N ALA A 131 11.46 -6.67 10.27
CA ALA A 131 12.50 -6.23 11.21
C ALA A 131 12.05 -5.17 12.24
N ASP A 132 10.87 -4.56 12.10
CA ASP A 132 10.43 -3.51 13.03
C ASP A 132 8.94 -3.65 13.45
N ALA A 133 8.69 -4.59 14.36
CA ALA A 133 7.38 -4.76 15.01
C ALA A 133 6.88 -3.47 15.69
N ALA A 134 7.79 -2.57 16.10
CA ALA A 134 7.42 -1.28 16.68
C ALA A 134 6.90 -0.30 15.61
N SER A 135 7.45 -0.32 14.40
CA SER A 135 6.91 0.42 13.25
C SER A 135 5.49 -0.01 12.90
N ARG A 136 5.23 -1.33 12.79
CA ARG A 136 3.87 -1.83 12.51
C ARG A 136 2.87 -1.44 13.60
N THR A 137 3.28 -1.59 14.87
CA THR A 137 2.44 -1.23 16.03
C THR A 137 2.13 0.27 16.06
N THR A 138 3.13 1.12 15.81
CA THR A 138 2.96 2.58 15.76
C THR A 138 2.04 2.99 14.63
N LEU A 139 2.20 2.39 13.45
CA LEU A 139 1.37 2.66 12.29
C LEU A 139 -0.09 2.26 12.55
N LEU A 140 -0.31 1.07 13.09
CA LEU A 140 -1.63 0.58 13.48
C LEU A 140 -2.29 1.50 14.51
N ALA A 141 -1.57 1.91 15.55
CA ALA A 141 -2.09 2.84 16.55
C ALA A 141 -2.49 4.18 15.94
N HIS A 142 -1.65 4.74 15.05
CA HIS A 142 -1.93 5.99 14.35
C HIS A 142 -3.17 5.88 13.45
N PHE A 143 -3.24 4.85 12.62
CA PHE A 143 -4.36 4.63 11.71
C PHE A 143 -5.67 4.34 12.43
N ARG A 144 -5.62 3.58 13.53
CA ARG A 144 -6.81 3.33 14.35
C ARG A 144 -7.33 4.60 15.01
N ALA A 145 -6.45 5.45 15.54
CA ALA A 145 -6.85 6.76 16.06
C ALA A 145 -7.42 7.68 14.97
N GLY A 146 -6.95 7.50 13.75
CA GLY A 146 -7.30 8.29 12.57
C GLY A 146 -6.76 9.70 12.62
N PHE A 147 -6.57 10.31 11.46
CA PHE A 147 -5.95 11.63 11.31
C PHE A 147 -6.72 12.49 10.31
N LEU A 148 -6.63 13.82 10.44
CA LEU A 148 -7.19 14.72 9.43
C LEU A 148 -6.22 14.82 8.25
N PRO A 149 -6.73 14.82 7.01
CA PRO A 149 -5.89 15.09 5.84
C PRO A 149 -5.48 16.56 5.89
N THR A 150 -4.22 16.80 6.26
CA THR A 150 -3.54 18.10 6.17
C THR A 150 -3.04 18.36 4.76
#